data_AF-A0AAV0AYD4-F1
#
_entry.id   AF-A0AAV0AYD4-F1
#
_cell.length_a   1.000
_cell.length_b   1.000
_cell.length_c   1.000
_cell.angle_alpha   90.00
_cell.angle_beta   90.00
_cell.angle_gamma   90.00
#
_symmetry.space_group_name_H-M   'P 1'
#
loop_
_entity.id
_entity.type
_entity.pdbx_description
1 polymer ?
#
loop_
_entity_poly.entity_id
_entity_poly.type
_entity_poly.pdbx_seq_one_letter_code
_entity_poly.pdbx_strand_id
1 'polypeptide(L)'
;YTNRITRHQNPDENILEHKRKRAMENRCAKLQLELKEEGAVDEGKIDRRVDELRQKLMKEDFKRERGTLKPHEIHELAAMKVQGNRKFCSAIKVNASYVEGKAFDKELQAEHKGNQREAED
;
A
#
# COMPACT_ATOMS: atom_id res chain seq x y z
N TYR A 1 3.27 23.84 19.40
CA TYR A 1 2.69 22.48 19.28
C TYR A 1 2.99 21.95 17.90
N THR A 2 4.17 21.35 17.71
CA THR A 2 4.51 20.69 16.44
C THR A 2 3.59 19.50 16.28
N ASN A 3 2.81 19.49 15.20
CA ASN A 3 1.96 18.37 14.80
C ASN A 3 2.81 17.11 14.79
N ARG A 4 2.73 16.33 15.88
CA ARG A 4 3.38 15.04 16.03
C ARG A 4 2.52 14.06 15.26
N ILE A 5 2.46 14.24 13.93
CA ILE A 5 2.04 13.18 13.01
C ILE A 5 3.00 12.06 13.34
N THR A 6 2.54 11.10 14.12
CA THR A 6 3.35 9.98 14.55
C THR A 6 3.86 9.34 13.27
N ARG A 7 5.18 9.18 13.15
CA ARG A 7 5.86 8.59 11.97
C ARG A 7 5.29 7.21 11.57
N HIS A 8 4.40 6.65 12.38
CA HIS A 8 3.73 5.37 12.21
C HIS A 8 2.38 5.42 11.45
N GLN A 9 1.90 6.59 11.00
CA GLN A 9 0.64 6.67 10.22
C GLN A 9 0.84 6.53 8.70
N ASN A 10 2.03 6.83 8.18
CA ASN A 10 2.31 6.66 6.76
C ASN A 10 2.74 5.22 6.47
N PRO A 11 2.24 4.61 5.38
CA PRO A 11 2.73 3.30 4.95
C PRO A 11 4.22 3.39 4.59
N ASP A 12 5.03 2.46 5.10
CA ASP A 12 6.45 2.34 4.75
C ASP A 12 6.56 1.32 3.62
N GLU A 13 7.10 1.76 2.49
CA GLU A 13 7.23 0.95 1.28
C GLU A 13 8.17 -0.25 1.48
N ASN A 14 9.23 -0.10 2.26
CA ASN A 14 10.18 -1.20 2.54
C ASN A 14 9.48 -2.31 3.34
N ILE A 15 8.64 -1.93 4.30
CA ILE A 15 7.90 -2.89 5.12
C ILE A 15 6.84 -3.61 4.28
N LEU A 16 6.16 -2.88 3.39
CA LEU A 16 5.18 -3.48 2.47
C LEU A 16 5.86 -4.46 1.50
N GLU A 17 7.01 -4.10 0.94
CA GLU A 17 7.77 -4.97 0.04
C GLU A 17 8.29 -6.21 0.77
N HIS A 18 8.82 -6.05 1.99
CA HIS A 18 9.25 -7.18 2.80
C HIS A 18 8.09 -8.13 3.09
N LYS A 19 6.92 -7.62 3.45
CA LYS A 19 5.75 -8.46 3.69
C LYS A 19 5.30 -9.22 2.44
N ARG A 20 5.39 -8.59 1.26
CA ARG A 20 5.14 -9.24 -0.03
C ARG A 20 6.10 -10.40 -0.27
N LYS A 21 7.41 -10.16 -0.10
CA LYS A 21 8.45 -11.20 -0.23
C LYS A 21 8.23 -12.36 0.75
N ARG A 22 7.96 -12.04 2.02
CA ARG A 22 7.66 -13.05 3.05
C ARG A 22 6.44 -13.90 2.68
N ALA A 23 5.40 -13.29 2.14
CA ALA A 23 4.20 -14.02 1.72
C ALA A 23 4.49 -14.98 0.54
N MET A 24 5.34 -14.59 -0.40
CA MET A 24 5.81 -15.48 -1.47
C MET A 24 6.60 -16.66 -0.92
N GLU A 25 7.57 -16.41 -0.04
CA GLU A 25 8.39 -17.48 0.55
C GLU A 25 7.56 -18.43 1.41
N ASN A 26 6.57 -17.92 2.16
CA ASN A 26 5.64 -18.78 2.91
C ASN A 26 4.84 -19.73 2.00
N ARG A 27 4.43 -19.29 0.79
CA ARG A 27 3.76 -20.16 -0.19
C ARG A 27 4.70 -21.21 -0.74
N CYS A 28 5.92 -20.83 -1.06
CA CYS A 28 6.97 -21.74 -1.52
C CYS A 28 7.26 -22.82 -0.46
N ALA A 29 7.39 -22.42 0.80
CA ALA A 29 7.60 -23.32 1.93
C ALA A 29 6.39 -24.27 2.15
N LYS A 30 5.16 -23.76 2.00
CA LYS A 30 3.95 -24.60 2.10
C LYS A 30 3.92 -25.67 1.01
N LEU A 31 4.19 -25.29 -0.25
CA LEU A 31 4.27 -26.24 -1.35
C LEU A 31 5.37 -27.28 -1.13
N GLN A 32 6.54 -26.85 -0.63
CA GLN A 32 7.63 -27.76 -0.31
C GLN A 32 7.23 -28.78 0.76
N LEU A 33 6.51 -28.36 1.79
CA LEU A 33 6.00 -29.26 2.83
C LEU A 33 4.99 -30.26 2.27
N GLU A 34 4.01 -29.80 1.50
CA GLU A 34 2.98 -30.65 0.87
C GLU A 34 3.62 -31.73 -0.03
N LEU A 35 4.59 -31.37 -0.88
CA LEU A 35 5.28 -32.31 -1.75
C LEU A 35 6.16 -33.33 -1.00
N LYS A 36 6.70 -32.94 0.16
CA LYS A 36 7.47 -33.85 1.03
C LYS A 36 6.56 -34.82 1.77
N GLU A 37 5.43 -34.35 2.28
CA GLU A 37 4.43 -35.17 2.97
C GLU A 37 3.78 -36.21 2.03
N GLU A 38 3.54 -35.84 0.77
CA GLU A 38 3.02 -36.76 -0.25
C GLU A 38 4.01 -37.87 -0.63
N GLY A 39 5.30 -37.74 -0.27
CA GLY A 39 6.32 -38.78 -0.43
C GLY A 39 6.60 -39.23 -1.87
N ALA A 40 5.99 -38.59 -2.87
CA ALA A 40 5.95 -39.06 -4.26
C ALA A 40 7.01 -38.42 -5.17
N VAL A 41 7.85 -37.50 -4.66
CA VAL A 41 8.72 -36.66 -5.49
C VAL A 41 10.15 -36.66 -4.96
N ASP A 42 11.10 -36.93 -5.86
CA ASP A 42 12.55 -36.80 -5.64
C ASP A 42 12.92 -35.35 -5.25
N GLU A 43 13.87 -35.17 -4.32
CA GLU A 43 14.22 -33.85 -3.77
C GLU A 43 14.57 -32.83 -4.87
N GLY A 44 15.30 -33.26 -5.91
CA GLY A 44 15.66 -32.39 -7.03
C GLY A 44 14.47 -31.94 -7.90
N LYS A 45 13.37 -32.69 -7.92
CA LYS A 45 12.13 -32.29 -8.60
C LYS A 45 11.29 -31.34 -7.74
N ILE A 46 11.34 -31.50 -6.42
CA ILE A 46 10.67 -30.58 -5.47
C ILE A 46 11.28 -29.19 -5.60
N ASP A 47 12.61 -29.07 -5.59
CA ASP A 47 13.29 -27.78 -5.67
C ASP A 47 12.98 -27.05 -6.99
N ARG A 48 12.99 -27.77 -8.12
CA ARG A 48 12.59 -27.20 -9.42
C ARG A 48 11.16 -26.68 -9.41
N ARG A 49 10.23 -27.42 -8.80
CA ARG A 49 8.82 -27.04 -8.72
C ARG A 49 8.62 -25.80 -7.84
N VAL A 50 9.35 -25.70 -6.73
CA VAL A 50 9.35 -24.55 -5.84
C VAL A 50 9.96 -23.32 -6.53
N ASP A 51 11.05 -23.48 -7.27
CA ASP A 51 11.67 -22.39 -8.03
C ASP A 51 10.80 -21.90 -9.19
N GLU A 52 10.14 -22.81 -9.91
CA GLU A 52 9.12 -22.44 -10.89
C GLU A 52 8.00 -21.61 -10.26
N LEU A 53 7.52 -22.01 -9.07
CA LEU A 53 6.50 -21.25 -8.34
C LEU A 53 7.02 -19.87 -7.91
N ARG A 54 8.25 -19.79 -7.39
CA ARG A 54 8.88 -18.53 -7.00
C ARG A 54 8.96 -17.57 -8.18
N GLN A 55 9.45 -18.03 -9.34
CA GLN A 55 9.53 -17.22 -10.54
C GLN A 55 8.15 -16.76 -11.05
N LYS A 56 7.13 -17.61 -10.99
CA LYS A 56 5.76 -17.24 -11.35
C LYS A 56 5.20 -16.16 -10.43
N LEU A 57 5.32 -16.33 -9.12
CA LEU A 57 4.82 -15.36 -8.13
C LEU A 57 5.57 -14.01 -8.20
N MET A 58 6.86 -14.03 -8.51
CA MET A 58 7.62 -12.79 -8.74
C MET A 58 7.18 -12.05 -10.01
N LYS A 59 6.82 -12.77 -11.09
CA LYS A 59 6.37 -12.19 -12.37
C LYS A 59 4.93 -11.66 -12.32
N GLU A 60 4.03 -12.36 -11.65
CA GLU A 60 2.61 -11.98 -11.54
C GLU A 60 2.37 -10.83 -10.55
N ASP A 61 3.46 -10.21 -10.06
CA ASP A 61 3.42 -9.06 -9.17
C ASP A 61 2.57 -9.37 -7.93
N PHE A 62 2.87 -10.53 -7.32
CA PHE A 62 2.04 -11.21 -6.33
C PHE A 62 1.34 -10.22 -5.37
N LYS A 63 0.05 -10.01 -5.63
CA LYS A 63 -0.82 -9.26 -4.73
C LYS A 63 -1.31 -10.24 -3.67
N ARG A 64 -1.10 -9.86 -2.40
CA ARG A 64 -1.64 -10.61 -1.28
C ARG A 64 -3.15 -10.82 -1.49
N GLU A 65 -3.62 -12.00 -1.11
CA GLU A 65 -5.05 -12.33 -1.12
C GLU A 65 -5.83 -11.26 -0.35
N ARG A 66 -6.97 -10.87 -0.92
CA ARG A 66 -7.86 -9.83 -0.36
C ARG A 66 -8.59 -10.40 0.86
N GLY A 67 -7.87 -10.52 1.96
CA GLY A 67 -8.39 -10.87 3.28
C GLY A 67 -8.64 -9.64 4.14
N THR A 68 -9.36 -9.83 5.24
CA THR A 68 -9.44 -8.83 6.31
C THR A 68 -8.06 -8.65 6.93
N LEU A 69 -7.55 -7.42 6.92
CA LEU A 69 -6.27 -7.09 7.55
C LEU A 69 -6.38 -7.29 9.06
N LYS A 70 -5.34 -7.88 9.64
CA LYS A 70 -5.25 -8.06 11.09
C LYS A 70 -4.89 -6.72 11.74
N PRO A 71 -5.27 -6.48 13.01
CA PRO A 71 -4.99 -5.21 13.70
C PRO A 71 -3.50 -4.82 13.76
N HIS A 72 -2.60 -5.80 13.74
CA HIS A 72 -1.14 -5.57 13.78
C HIS A 72 -0.54 -5.21 12.40
N GLU A 73 -1.32 -5.20 11.32
CA GLU A 73 -0.86 -4.93 9.96
C GLU A 73 -0.92 -3.42 9.65
N ILE A 74 -0.25 -2.63 10.49
CA ILE A 74 -0.38 -1.16 10.55
C ILE A 74 -0.07 -0.50 9.21
N HIS A 75 1.04 -0.84 8.55
CA HIS A 75 1.42 -0.25 7.27
C HIS A 75 0.47 -0.62 6.12
N GLU A 76 -0.11 -1.82 6.16
CA GLU A 76 -1.09 -2.23 5.14
C GLU A 76 -2.41 -1.49 5.35
N LEU A 77 -2.83 -1.35 6.61
CA LEU A 77 -4.00 -0.57 6.96
C LEU A 77 -3.82 0.90 6.58
N ALA A 78 -2.63 1.47 6.81
CA ALA A 78 -2.28 2.81 6.39
C ALA A 78 -2.32 2.97 4.86
N ALA A 79 -1.73 2.02 4.11
CA ALA A 79 -1.77 2.03 2.65
C ALA A 79 -3.20 1.95 2.10
N MET A 80 -4.05 1.09 2.69
CA MET A 80 -5.46 0.99 2.33
C MET A 80 -6.23 2.27 2.64
N LYS A 81 -5.97 2.92 3.79
CA LYS A 81 -6.58 4.22 4.14
C LYS A 81 -6.16 5.32 3.17
N VAL A 82 -4.88 5.41 2.82
CA VAL A 82 -4.40 6.38 1.81
C VAL A 82 -5.09 6.15 0.46
N GLN A 83 -5.20 4.90 0.01
CA GLN A 83 -5.88 4.57 -1.23
C GLN A 83 -7.38 4.87 -1.16
N GLY A 84 -8.04 4.56 -0.05
CA GLY A 84 -9.45 4.84 0.19
C GLY A 84 -9.74 6.34 0.19
N ASN A 85 -8.92 7.13 0.89
CA ASN A 85 -9.02 8.58 0.91
C ASN A 85 -8.83 9.18 -0.48
N ARG A 86 -7.86 8.69 -1.27
CA ARG A 86 -7.68 9.13 -2.67
C ARG A 86 -8.93 8.89 -3.52
N LYS A 87 -9.55 7.71 -3.39
CA LYS A 87 -10.82 7.39 -4.10
C LYS A 87 -11.96 8.28 -3.64
N PHE A 88 -12.08 8.51 -2.34
CA PHE A 88 -13.10 9.38 -1.75
C PHE A 88 -12.94 10.84 -2.21
N CYS A 89 -11.72 11.39 -2.15
CA CYS A 89 -11.43 12.73 -2.65
C CYS A 89 -11.78 12.87 -4.14
N SER A 90 -11.43 11.87 -4.96
CA SER A 90 -11.80 11.84 -6.37
C SER A 90 -13.31 11.81 -6.58
N ALA A 91 -14.05 11.06 -5.77
CA ALA A 91 -15.51 10.96 -5.87
C ALA A 91 -16.21 12.27 -5.52
N ILE A 92 -15.71 13.00 -4.51
CA ILE A 92 -16.25 14.31 -4.08
C ILE A 92 -15.69 15.48 -4.91
N LYS A 93 -14.85 15.20 -5.92
CA LYS A 93 -14.19 16.21 -6.76
C LYS A 93 -13.33 17.19 -5.95
N VAL A 94 -12.73 16.72 -4.87
CA VAL A 94 -11.74 17.48 -4.11
C VAL A 94 -10.49 17.62 -4.98
N ASN A 95 -10.00 18.85 -5.14
CA ASN A 95 -8.80 19.14 -5.91
C ASN A 95 -7.57 18.46 -5.26
N ALA A 96 -6.66 17.91 -6.08
CA ALA A 96 -5.39 17.35 -5.63
C ALA A 96 -4.49 18.37 -4.90
N SER A 97 -4.62 19.66 -5.21
CA SER A 97 -3.91 20.77 -4.55
C SER A 97 -4.54 21.24 -3.24
N TYR A 98 -5.66 20.62 -2.84
CA TYR A 98 -6.33 20.91 -1.58
C TYR A 98 -5.43 20.52 -0.40
N VAL A 99 -5.21 21.47 0.50
CA VAL A 99 -4.47 21.25 1.74
C VAL A 99 -5.37 21.72 2.87
N GLU A 100 -5.58 20.84 3.84
CA GLU A 100 -6.37 21.13 5.03
C GLU A 100 -5.82 22.38 5.74
N GLY A 101 -6.71 23.28 6.17
CA GLY A 101 -6.32 24.50 6.87
C GLY A 101 -5.97 25.70 5.98
N LYS A 102 -5.80 25.54 4.65
CA LYS A 102 -5.60 26.69 3.73
C LYS A 102 -6.73 27.71 3.79
N ALA A 103 -7.93 27.27 4.13
CA ALA A 103 -9.07 28.16 4.33
C ALA A 103 -8.91 29.12 5.52
N PHE A 104 -7.94 28.93 6.43
CA PHE A 104 -7.67 29.84 7.55
C PHE A 104 -6.41 30.68 7.36
N ASP A 105 -5.66 30.46 6.28
CA ASP A 105 -4.47 31.23 5.96
C ASP A 105 -4.87 32.62 5.43
N LYS A 106 -4.52 33.66 6.19
CA LYS A 106 -4.92 35.04 5.90
C LYS A 106 -4.27 35.56 4.62
N GLU A 107 -3.04 35.16 4.34
CA GLU A 107 -2.28 35.62 3.17
C GLU A 107 -2.87 35.02 1.90
N LEU A 108 -3.06 33.70 1.88
CA LEU A 108 -3.73 33.00 0.76
C LEU A 108 -5.15 33.51 0.52
N GLN A 109 -5.91 33.83 1.57
CA GLN A 109 -7.23 34.42 1.39
C GLN A 109 -7.19 35.83 0.78
N ALA A 110 -6.21 36.65 1.17
CA ALA A 110 -6.06 37.99 0.62
C ALA A 110 -5.68 37.93 -0.87
N GLU A 111 -4.76 37.05 -1.25
CA GLU A 111 -4.40 36.78 -2.64
C GLU A 111 -5.59 36.27 -3.45
N HIS A 112 -6.34 35.29 -2.93
CA HIS A 112 -7.54 34.78 -3.60
C HIS A 112 -8.59 35.87 -3.82
N LYS A 113 -8.80 36.77 -2.85
CA LYS A 113 -9.71 37.92 -2.99
C LYS A 113 -9.20 38.95 -4.01
N GLY A 114 -7.88 39.18 -4.08
CA GLY A 114 -7.25 40.03 -5.09
C GLY A 114 -7.46 39.49 -6.49
N ASN A 115 -7.08 38.23 -6.72
CA ASN A 115 -7.24 37.57 -8.02
C ASN A 115 -8.70 37.49 -8.49
N GLN A 116 -9.66 37.36 -7.57
CA GLN A 116 -11.08 37.41 -7.91
C GLN A 116 -11.51 38.78 -8.40
N ARG A 117 -11.03 39.86 -7.78
CA ARG A 117 -11.33 41.24 -8.22
C ARG A 117 -10.70 41.55 -9.57
N GLU A 118 -9.45 41.14 -9.78
CA GLU A 118 -8.75 41.34 -11.07
C GLU A 118 -9.36 40.54 -12.23
N ALA A 119 -10.03 39.42 -11.95
CA ALA A 119 -10.71 38.64 -12.98
C ALA A 119 -12.14 39.14 -13.28
N GLU A 120 -12.69 40.02 -12.44
CA GLU A 120 -14.01 40.64 -12.60
C GLU A 120 -13.94 42.00 -13.33
N ASP A 121 -12.75 42.63 -13.40
CA ASP A 121 -12.43 43.81 -14.21
C ASP A 121 -12.03 43.43 -15.66
#